data_AF-A0A480BUK0-F1
#
_entry.id   AF-A0A480BUK0-F1
#
_cell.length_a   1.000
_cell.length_b   1.000
_cell.length_c   1.000
_cell.angle_alpha   90.00
_cell.angle_beta   90.00
_cell.angle_gamma   90.00
#
_symmetry.space_group_name_H-M   'P 1'
#
loop_
_entity.id
_entity.type
_entity.pdbx_description
1 polymer ?
#
loop_
_entity_poly.entity_id
_entity_poly.type
_entity_poly.pdbx_seq_one_letter_code
_entity_poly.pdbx_strand_id
1 'polypeptide(L)' 'MSEALSSVLGTPAQVSFGRQNGEAETPARQQARAAAAQQSQARAALEAEPLVQGLMDALDARVIDGSAAPSP' A
#
# COMPACT_ATOMS: atom_id res chain seq x y z
N MET A 1 11.12 14.85 -17.93
CA MET A 1 9.81 15.12 -17.28
C MET A 1 9.12 16.35 -17.87
N SER A 2 9.83 17.48 -18.04
CA SER A 2 9.33 18.66 -18.78
C SER A 2 8.77 18.31 -20.16
N GLU A 3 9.46 17.43 -20.89
CA GLU A 3 9.07 16.97 -22.23
C GLU A 3 7.79 16.10 -22.22
N ALA A 4 7.67 15.18 -21.26
CA ALA A 4 6.45 14.37 -21.07
C ALA A 4 5.24 15.23 -20.67
N LEU A 5 5.43 16.19 -19.76
CA LEU A 5 4.38 17.13 -19.36
C LEU A 5 3.99 18.05 -20.52
N SER A 6 4.97 18.53 -21.30
CA SER A 6 4.69 19.37 -22.49
C SER A 6 3.94 18.58 -23.57
N SER A 7 4.25 17.29 -23.73
CA SER A 7 3.54 16.39 -24.64
C SER A 7 2.09 16.15 -24.22
N VAL A 8 1.83 15.98 -22.91
CA VAL A 8 0.45 15.81 -22.40
C VAL A 8 -0.34 17.11 -22.46
N LEU A 9 0.29 18.25 -22.18
CA LEU A 9 -0.36 19.57 -22.13
C LEU A 9 -0.43 20.27 -23.50
N GLY A 10 0.23 19.73 -24.53
CA GLY A 10 0.27 20.30 -25.89
C GLY A 10 0.98 21.66 -25.99
N THR A 11 1.62 22.11 -24.93
CA THR A 11 2.31 23.40 -24.82
C THR A 11 3.59 23.24 -24.00
N PRO A 12 4.63 24.07 -24.26
CA PRO A 12 5.88 23.97 -23.52
C PRO A 12 5.66 24.28 -22.03
N ALA A 13 5.84 23.27 -21.19
CA ALA A 13 5.71 23.36 -19.75
C ALA A 13 7.09 23.48 -19.09
N GLN A 14 7.27 24.49 -18.24
CA GLN A 14 8.46 24.62 -17.39
C GLN A 14 8.20 23.95 -16.04
N VAL A 15 9.07 23.00 -15.67
CA VAL A 15 8.94 22.23 -14.44
C VAL A 15 10.04 22.63 -13.47
N SER A 16 9.67 23.02 -12.24
CA SER A 16 10.60 23.24 -11.14
C SER A 16 10.22 22.33 -9.97
N PHE A 17 11.23 21.74 -9.32
CA PHE A 17 11.04 20.89 -8.16
C PHE A 17 11.44 21.66 -6.91
N GLY A 18 10.47 21.89 -6.03
CA GLY A 18 10.70 22.41 -4.69
C GLY A 18 10.48 21.32 -3.65
N ARG A 19 11.34 21.24 -2.65
CA ARG A 19 11.10 20.36 -1.50
C ARG A 19 10.15 21.09 -0.55
N GLN A 20 8.88 20.71 -0.58
CA GLN A 20 7.88 21.18 0.37
C GLN A 20 7.73 20.15 1.49
N ASN A 21 8.06 20.54 2.72
CA ASN A 21 7.80 19.70 3.89
C ASN A 21 6.34 19.94 4.30
N GLY A 22 5.42 19.09 3.82
CA GLY A 22 3.99 19.18 4.15
C GLY A 22 3.24 17.87 3.88
N GLU A 23 2.04 17.75 4.43
CA GLU A 23 1.10 16.64 4.21
C GLU A 23 0.38 16.72 2.86
N ALA A 24 1.10 17.08 1.78
CA ALA A 24 0.54 16.99 0.45
C ALA A 24 0.29 15.51 0.09
N GLU A 25 -0.90 15.21 -0.40
CA GLU A 25 -1.20 13.89 -0.95
C GLU A 25 -0.44 13.73 -2.27
N THR A 26 0.61 12.91 -2.25
CA THR A 26 1.36 12.54 -3.44
C THR A 26 0.84 11.21 -3.98
N PRO A 27 0.99 10.93 -5.29
CA PRO A 27 0.64 9.62 -5.85
C PRO A 27 1.30 8.45 -5.10
N ALA A 28 2.54 8.62 -4.64
CA ALA A 28 3.24 7.62 -3.82
C ALA A 28 2.54 7.37 -2.48
N ARG A 29 2.07 8.43 -1.80
CA ARG A 29 1.30 8.30 -0.55
C ARG A 29 -0.06 7.66 -0.80
N GLN A 30 -0.71 7.99 -1.91
CA GLN A 30 -2.00 7.39 -2.29
C GLN A 30 -1.85 5.88 -2.55
N GLN A 31 -0.82 5.47 -3.29
CA GLN A 31 -0.50 4.07 -3.52
C GLN A 31 -0.17 3.34 -2.22
N ALA A 32 0.64 3.93 -1.34
CA ALA A 32 0.95 3.35 -0.04
C ALA A 32 -0.32 3.15 0.82
N ARG A 33 -1.25 4.12 0.80
CA ARG A 33 -2.55 3.97 1.49
C ARG A 33 -3.41 2.87 0.89
N ALA A 34 -3.48 2.77 -0.43
CA ALA A 34 -4.22 1.71 -1.10
C ALA A 34 -3.67 0.32 -0.75
N ALA A 35 -2.34 0.17 -0.75
CA ALA A 35 -1.68 -1.07 -0.35
C ALA A 35 -1.95 -1.43 1.12
N ALA A 36 -1.87 -0.44 2.02
CA ALA A 36 -2.19 -0.64 3.43
C ALA A 36 -3.66 -1.04 3.65
N ALA A 37 -4.59 -0.44 2.91
CA ALA A 37 -6.01 -0.80 2.96
C ALA A 37 -6.25 -2.24 2.49
N GLN A 38 -5.62 -2.65 1.39
CA GLN A 38 -5.68 -4.04 0.90
C GLN A 38 -5.15 -5.03 1.94
N GLN A 39 -4.00 -4.71 2.55
CA GLN A 39 -3.42 -5.56 3.60
C GLN A 39 -4.35 -5.68 4.81
N SER A 40 -4.92 -4.56 5.27
CA SER A 40 -5.87 -4.56 6.38
C SER A 40 -7.11 -5.40 6.08
N GLN A 41 -7.63 -5.35 4.85
CA GLN A 41 -8.77 -6.17 4.43
C GLN A 41 -8.40 -7.66 4.42
N ALA A 42 -7.24 -8.01 3.86
CA ALA A 42 -6.75 -9.39 3.84
C ALA A 42 -6.59 -9.93 5.27
N ARG A 43 -6.03 -9.13 6.18
CA ARG A 43 -5.89 -9.49 7.58
C ARG A 43 -7.26 -9.74 8.25
N ALA A 44 -8.21 -8.84 8.07
CA ALA A 44 -9.55 -9.00 8.65
C ALA A 44 -10.26 -10.25 8.12
N ALA A 45 -10.06 -10.60 6.85
CA ALA A 45 -10.61 -11.82 6.27
C ALA A 45 -10.00 -13.09 6.87
N LEU A 46 -8.68 -13.11 7.09
CA LEU A 46 -7.99 -14.23 7.73
C LEU A 46 -8.40 -14.37 9.20
N GLU A 47 -8.49 -13.27 9.94
CA GLU A 47 -8.96 -13.29 11.33
C GLU A 47 -10.41 -13.77 11.43
N ALA A 48 -11.26 -13.51 10.43
CA ALA A 48 -12.63 -14.02 10.42
C ALA A 48 -12.75 -15.52 10.07
N GLU A 49 -11.66 -16.17 9.65
CA GLU A 49 -11.69 -17.56 9.20
C GLU A 49 -11.78 -18.52 10.42
N PRO A 50 -12.76 -19.45 10.47
CA PRO A 50 -12.96 -20.33 11.63
C PRO A 50 -11.77 -21.23 11.96
N LEU A 51 -11.00 -21.63 10.94
CA LEU A 51 -9.80 -22.44 11.10
C LEU A 51 -8.66 -21.64 11.75
N VAL A 52 -8.50 -20.37 11.34
CA VAL A 52 -7.52 -19.46 11.95
C VAL A 52 -7.90 -19.18 13.39
N GLN A 53 -9.17 -18.89 13.67
CA GLN A 53 -9.67 -18.73 15.04
C GLN A 53 -9.40 -19.97 15.91
N GLY A 54 -9.67 -21.17 15.40
CA GLY A 54 -9.38 -22.42 16.11
C GLY A 54 -7.88 -22.62 16.39
N LEU A 55 -6.99 -22.20 15.48
CA LEU A 55 -5.54 -22.23 15.68
C LEU A 55 -5.09 -21.19 16.71
N MET A 56 -5.65 -19.99 16.68
CA MET A 56 -5.37 -18.94 17.67
C MET A 56 -5.76 -19.41 19.07
N ASP A 57 -6.96 -19.97 19.23
CA ASP A 57 -7.48 -20.44 20.51
C ASP A 57 -6.74 -21.69 21.02
N ALA A 58 -6.39 -22.63 20.14
CA ALA A 58 -5.78 -23.91 20.55
C ALA A 58 -4.27 -23.81 20.78
N LEU A 59 -3.58 -22.92 20.07
CA LEU A 59 -2.11 -22.86 20.01
C LEU A 59 -1.52 -21.50 20.40
N ASP A 60 -2.34 -20.56 20.89
CA ASP A 60 -1.95 -19.16 21.13
C ASP A 60 -1.32 -18.53 19.87
N ALA A 61 -1.82 -18.95 18.69
CA ALA A 61 -1.32 -18.49 17.42
C ALA A 61 -1.74 -17.04 17.14
N ARG A 62 -1.00 -16.36 16.27
CA ARG A 62 -1.29 -14.97 15.87
C ARG A 62 -1.00 -14.76 14.39
N VAL A 63 -1.81 -13.94 13.74
CA VAL A 63 -1.59 -13.52 12.35
C VAL A 63 -0.42 -12.53 12.30
N ILE A 64 0.60 -12.83 11.50
CA ILE A 64 1.77 -11.96 11.31
C ILE A 64 1.75 -11.40 9.89
N ASP A 65 1.74 -10.08 9.81
CA ASP A 65 1.84 -9.32 8.57
C ASP A 65 3.20 -9.54 7.89
N GLY A 66 3.21 -9.76 6.57
CA GLY A 66 4.43 -9.88 5.78
C GLY A 66 5.15 -11.23 5.86
N SER A 67 4.44 -12.29 6.29
CA SER A 67 4.92 -13.67 6.17
C SER A 67 5.19 -14.01 4.71
N ALA A 68 6.46 -14.08 4.30
CA ALA A 68 6.83 -14.66 3.01
C ALA A 68 6.28 -16.09 2.96
N ALA A 69 5.49 -16.41 1.94
CA ALA A 69 5.01 -17.77 1.76
C ALA A 69 6.22 -18.72 1.76
N PRO A 70 6.15 -19.88 2.43
CA PRO A 70 7.20 -20.87 2.29
C PRO A 70 7.31 -21.24 0.80
N SER A 71 8.51 -21.10 0.25
CA SER A 71 8.82 -21.58 -1.11
C SER A 71 8.56 -23.09 -1.16
N PRO A 72 7.96 -23.60 -2.24
CA PRO A 72 7.96 -25.04 -2.51
C PRO A 72 9.38 -25.59 -2.65
#